data_AF-A0A2R6Q2J5-F1
#
_entry.id   AF-A0A2R6Q2J5-F1
#
_cell.length_a   1.000
_cell.length_b   1.000
_cell.length_c   1.000
_cell.angle_alpha   90.00
_cell.angle_beta   90.00
_cell.angle_gamma   90.00
#
_symmetry.space_group_name_H-M   'P 1'
#
loop_
_entity.id
_entity.type
_entity.pdbx_description
1 polymer ?
#
loop_
_entity_poly.entity_id
_entity_poly.type
_entity_poly.pdbx_seq_one_letter_code
_entity_poly.pdbx_strand_id
1 'polypeptide(L)'
;MAYRGSLLSPCKTLINLFQRQQFSLHPNRLIPNFLTLTRTHMSTESLQKSPFESNVSTESLRKSPFESNVLRILRNEIVYQSEYAPPHQPATEFNTFAVEDRPGEQCVTLRGRFGENETIKIEATMFDGGVMVPKAGDDTDSTTEDMCLHISLLVDISKGEGCVLGFICSSWPDHIEIQKVYIVRRDGSFTQPCMGPNFRDLDKKLQSALLEFLKARGVNDDLSVFLHEFIMNKDRIELIRWLGKVMSFVEK
;
A
#
# COMPACT_ATOMS: atom_id res chain seq x y z
N MET A 1 -11.28 -44.54 -18.88
CA MET A 1 -10.57 -43.25 -18.90
C MET A 1 -11.14 -42.38 -17.80
N ALA A 2 -10.42 -42.26 -16.69
CA ALA A 2 -10.90 -41.57 -15.49
C ALA A 2 -10.68 -40.06 -15.61
N TYR A 3 -11.75 -39.29 -15.45
CA TYR A 3 -11.74 -37.84 -15.28
C TYR A 3 -10.94 -37.48 -14.01
N ARG A 4 -9.79 -36.83 -14.17
CA ARG A 4 -9.11 -36.13 -13.08
C ARG A 4 -9.79 -34.78 -12.91
N GLY A 5 -10.74 -34.70 -11.98
CA GLY A 5 -11.20 -33.42 -11.44
C GLY A 5 -10.02 -32.73 -10.75
N SER A 6 -9.60 -31.59 -11.29
CA SER A 6 -8.65 -30.69 -10.64
C SER A 6 -9.29 -30.13 -9.38
N LEU A 7 -8.98 -30.74 -8.24
CA LEU A 7 -9.19 -30.13 -6.94
C LEU A 7 -8.44 -28.80 -6.92
N LEU A 8 -9.18 -27.70 -7.03
CA LEU A 8 -8.66 -26.37 -6.76
C LEU A 8 -8.08 -26.40 -5.34
N SER A 9 -6.77 -26.21 -5.24
CA SER A 9 -6.08 -26.10 -3.96
C SER A 9 -6.74 -24.99 -3.14
N PRO A 10 -7.07 -25.22 -1.84
CA PRO A 10 -7.61 -24.21 -0.94
C PRO A 10 -6.82 -22.89 -0.95
N CYS A 11 -5.52 -22.94 -1.28
CA CYS A 11 -4.63 -21.77 -1.41
C CYS A 11 -5.06 -20.79 -2.52
N LYS A 12 -5.61 -21.27 -3.66
CA LYS A 12 -6.13 -20.37 -4.71
C LYS A 12 -7.35 -19.58 -4.25
N THR A 13 -8.13 -20.13 -3.33
CA THR A 13 -9.32 -19.49 -2.78
C THR A 13 -8.93 -18.37 -1.80
N LEU A 14 -7.86 -18.55 -1.02
CA LEU A 14 -7.36 -17.54 -0.07
C LEU A 14 -6.69 -16.35 -0.76
N ILE A 15 -5.97 -16.55 -1.86
CA ILE A 15 -5.39 -15.45 -2.67
C ILE A 15 -6.50 -14.55 -3.22
N ASN A 16 -7.51 -15.17 -3.83
CA ASN A 16 -8.67 -14.46 -4.33
C ASN A 16 -9.47 -13.81 -3.20
N LEU A 17 -9.53 -14.41 -2.01
CA LEU A 17 -10.18 -13.84 -0.83
C LEU A 17 -9.38 -12.69 -0.22
N PHE A 18 -8.05 -12.74 -0.17
CA PHE A 18 -7.25 -11.64 0.37
C PHE A 18 -7.24 -10.44 -0.58
N GLN A 19 -7.10 -10.68 -1.89
CA GLN A 19 -7.29 -9.65 -2.90
C GLN A 19 -8.74 -9.12 -2.83
N ARG A 20 -9.77 -9.97 -2.93
CA ARG A 20 -11.17 -9.50 -2.86
C ARG A 20 -11.55 -8.87 -1.52
N GLN A 21 -11.01 -9.29 -0.37
CA GLN A 21 -11.35 -8.73 0.94
C GLN A 21 -10.63 -7.41 1.21
N GLN A 22 -9.37 -7.23 0.78
CA GLN A 22 -8.73 -5.90 0.74
C GLN A 22 -9.57 -4.93 -0.08
N PHE A 23 -10.14 -5.39 -1.21
CA PHE A 23 -10.97 -4.57 -2.11
C PHE A 23 -12.48 -4.56 -1.80
N SER A 24 -12.93 -5.23 -0.73
CA SER A 24 -14.36 -5.23 -0.31
C SER A 24 -14.74 -4.08 0.63
N LEU A 25 -13.79 -3.22 0.99
CA LEU A 25 -14.08 -1.99 1.73
C LEU A 25 -14.59 -0.93 0.73
N HIS A 26 -15.90 -0.70 0.78
CA HIS A 26 -16.70 0.24 -0.01
C HIS A 26 -15.95 1.46 -0.63
N PRO A 27 -16.32 1.90 -1.85
CA PRO A 27 -15.73 3.04 -2.57
C PRO A 27 -15.97 4.43 -1.94
N ASN A 28 -16.57 4.49 -0.74
CA ASN A 28 -16.94 5.74 -0.06
C ASN A 28 -16.24 5.95 1.30
N ARG A 29 -15.15 5.22 1.61
CA ARG A 29 -14.28 5.68 2.69
C ARG A 29 -13.39 6.80 2.16
N LEU A 30 -13.84 8.02 2.43
CA LEU A 30 -12.97 9.18 2.59
C LEU A 30 -11.65 8.73 3.23
N ILE A 31 -10.57 8.96 2.49
CA ILE A 31 -9.18 9.12 2.93
C ILE A 31 -9.08 8.97 4.46
N PRO A 32 -8.49 7.90 5.02
CA PRO A 32 -8.16 7.88 6.43
C PRO A 32 -7.30 9.11 6.69
N ASN A 33 -7.81 10.03 7.53
CA ASN A 33 -7.18 11.29 7.89
C ASN A 33 -5.65 11.17 7.95
N PHE A 34 -4.96 11.62 6.89
CA PHE A 34 -3.50 11.62 6.80
C PHE A 34 -2.82 12.52 7.86
N LEU A 35 -3.60 13.22 8.69
CA LEU A 35 -3.12 14.27 9.60
C LEU A 35 -3.26 13.98 11.10
N THR A 36 -3.64 12.77 11.54
CA THR A 36 -3.72 12.49 12.99
C THR A 36 -3.17 11.13 13.39
N LEU A 37 -1.88 11.10 13.73
CA LEU A 37 -1.35 10.12 14.68
C LEU A 37 -0.31 10.77 15.63
N THR A 38 -0.76 11.68 16.48
CA THR A 38 -0.02 11.99 17.71
C THR A 38 -0.32 10.90 18.74
N ARG A 39 0.60 9.92 18.86
CA ARG A 39 0.53 8.94 19.94
C ARG A 39 1.00 9.59 21.24
N THR A 40 0.07 9.93 22.11
CA THR A 40 0.32 10.35 23.49
C THR A 40 0.99 9.21 24.25
N HIS A 41 2.14 9.53 24.86
CA HIS A 41 2.90 8.64 25.73
C HIS A 41 2.20 8.56 27.09
N MET A 42 1.72 7.37 27.47
CA MET A 42 1.20 7.12 28.81
C MET A 42 2.31 6.60 29.72
N SER A 43 2.46 7.29 30.84
CA SER A 43 3.44 7.08 31.90
C SER A 43 3.27 5.72 32.58
N THR A 44 4.39 5.03 32.79
CA THR A 44 4.50 3.83 33.63
C THR A 44 4.38 4.18 35.10
N GLU A 45 3.35 3.66 35.77
CA GLU A 45 3.33 3.52 37.22
C GLU A 45 3.62 2.08 37.64
N SER A 46 4.38 1.98 38.73
CA SER A 46 4.96 0.77 39.27
C SER A 46 4.00 0.05 40.22
N LEU A 47 3.92 -1.27 40.12
CA LEU A 47 3.28 -2.12 41.13
C LEU A 47 4.25 -3.18 41.63
N GLN A 48 4.35 -3.23 42.96
CA GLN A 48 5.31 -3.99 43.76
C GLN A 48 5.10 -5.51 43.64
N LYS A 49 6.21 -6.25 43.65
CA LYS A 49 6.25 -7.73 43.72
C LYS A 49 5.98 -8.23 45.14
N SER A 50 5.21 -9.31 45.25
CA SER A 50 5.16 -10.19 46.41
C SER A 50 5.59 -11.61 45.98
N PRO A 51 6.40 -12.35 46.76
CA PRO A 51 6.88 -13.67 46.38
C PRO A 51 5.94 -14.76 46.91
N PHE A 52 5.37 -15.55 46.00
CA PHE A 52 4.88 -16.88 46.32
C PHE A 52 5.45 -17.85 45.29
N GLU A 53 6.38 -18.69 45.75
CA GLU A 53 6.91 -19.81 45.00
C GLU A 53 5.78 -20.80 44.72
N SER A 54 5.53 -21.05 43.44
CA SER A 54 4.84 -22.26 43.00
C SER A 54 5.65 -22.85 41.85
N ASN A 55 6.05 -24.10 42.03
CA ASN A 55 6.82 -24.88 41.07
C ASN A 55 6.05 -24.98 39.76
N VAL A 56 6.49 -24.24 38.73
CA VAL A 56 6.02 -24.46 37.36
C VAL A 56 6.79 -25.64 36.80
N SER A 57 6.12 -26.80 36.79
CA SER A 57 6.49 -27.89 35.90
C SER A 57 6.58 -27.35 34.48
N THR A 58 7.72 -27.57 33.81
CA THR A 58 7.90 -27.42 32.36
C THR A 58 7.09 -28.47 31.63
N GLU A 59 5.78 -28.40 31.76
CA GLU A 59 4.86 -29.12 30.91
C GLU A 59 4.86 -28.38 29.57
N SER A 60 5.48 -28.96 28.54
CA SER A 60 5.35 -28.43 27.20
C SER A 60 3.85 -28.34 26.93
N LEU A 61 3.30 -27.12 26.84
CA LEU A 61 1.91 -26.91 26.47
C LEU A 61 1.67 -27.67 25.17
N ARG A 62 0.99 -28.82 25.26
CA ARG A 62 0.64 -29.59 24.07
C ARG A 62 -0.39 -28.75 23.34
N LYS A 63 0.05 -28.11 22.25
CA LYS A 63 -0.80 -27.34 21.36
C LYS A 63 -2.06 -28.14 21.04
N SER A 64 -3.22 -27.50 21.16
CA SER A 64 -4.49 -28.20 20.90
C SER A 64 -4.52 -28.72 19.44
N PRO A 65 -5.32 -29.76 19.13
CA PRO A 65 -5.48 -30.23 17.75
C PRO A 65 -5.94 -29.11 16.81
N PHE A 66 -6.73 -28.16 17.34
CA PHE A 66 -7.17 -26.97 16.62
C PHE A 66 -6.01 -26.02 16.30
N GLU A 67 -5.21 -25.62 17.30
CA GLU A 67 -4.03 -24.77 17.09
C GLU A 67 -3.03 -25.42 16.13
N SER A 68 -2.78 -26.72 16.30
CA SER A 68 -1.90 -27.49 15.42
C SER A 68 -2.38 -27.46 13.97
N ASN A 69 -3.69 -27.53 13.75
CA ASN A 69 -4.28 -27.41 12.41
C ASN A 69 -4.10 -26.00 11.83
N VAL A 70 -4.36 -24.95 12.62
CA VAL A 70 -4.17 -23.56 12.19
C VAL A 70 -2.72 -23.28 11.82
N LEU A 71 -1.77 -23.69 12.66
CA LEU A 71 -0.34 -23.52 12.42
C LEU A 71 0.13 -24.25 11.17
N ARG A 72 -0.39 -25.45 10.91
CA ARG A 72 -0.11 -26.19 9.68
C ARG A 72 -0.60 -25.43 8.45
N ILE A 73 -1.80 -24.86 8.50
CA ILE A 73 -2.36 -24.06 7.39
C ILE A 73 -1.49 -22.82 7.15
N LEU A 74 -1.15 -22.08 8.21
CA LEU A 74 -0.33 -20.86 8.10
C LEU A 74 1.06 -21.16 7.53
N ARG A 75 1.73 -22.22 7.98
CA ARG A 75 3.03 -22.64 7.43
C ARG A 75 2.94 -22.96 5.94
N ASN A 76 1.93 -23.74 5.56
CA ASN A 76 1.72 -24.10 4.16
C ASN A 76 1.48 -22.85 3.31
N GLU A 77 0.71 -21.89 3.80
CA GLU A 77 0.43 -20.64 3.09
C GLU A 77 1.69 -19.77 2.95
N ILE A 78 2.50 -19.64 4.02
CA ILE A 78 3.77 -18.89 3.97
C ILE A 78 4.71 -19.50 2.93
N VAL A 79 4.86 -20.82 2.92
CA VAL A 79 5.69 -21.54 1.93
C VAL A 79 5.15 -21.31 0.52
N TYR A 80 3.84 -21.51 0.33
CA TYR A 80 3.20 -21.32 -0.97
C TYR A 80 3.42 -19.90 -1.51
N GLN A 81 3.18 -18.86 -0.70
CA GLN A 81 3.36 -17.47 -1.12
C GLN A 81 4.82 -17.15 -1.44
N SER A 82 5.76 -17.73 -0.68
CA SER A 82 7.20 -17.54 -0.88
C SER A 82 7.72 -18.22 -2.15
N GLU A 83 7.12 -19.34 -2.57
CA GLU A 83 7.54 -20.11 -3.74
C GLU A 83 6.83 -19.68 -5.02
N TYR A 84 5.53 -19.35 -4.95
CA TYR A 84 4.71 -19.00 -6.12
C TYR A 84 5.15 -17.69 -6.77
N ALA A 85 5.45 -16.68 -5.97
CA ALA A 85 5.95 -15.38 -6.43
C ALA A 85 6.99 -14.88 -5.43
N PRO A 86 8.24 -15.36 -5.55
CA PRO A 86 9.31 -15.06 -4.60
C PRO A 86 9.50 -13.56 -4.43
N PRO A 87 9.38 -13.02 -3.20
CA PRO A 87 9.67 -11.62 -2.95
C PRO A 87 11.13 -11.31 -3.31
N HIS A 88 11.35 -10.16 -3.93
CA HIS A 88 12.68 -9.66 -4.22
C HIS A 88 13.01 -8.44 -3.36
N GLN A 89 14.28 -8.05 -3.36
CA GLN A 89 14.70 -6.85 -2.65
C GLN A 89 13.97 -5.63 -3.24
N PRO A 90 13.33 -4.79 -2.40
CA PRO A 90 12.72 -3.54 -2.87
C PRO A 90 13.78 -2.60 -3.45
N ALA A 91 13.45 -1.92 -4.54
CA ALA A 91 14.31 -0.90 -5.13
C ALA A 91 14.52 0.25 -4.14
N THR A 92 15.76 0.75 -4.04
CA THR A 92 16.10 1.89 -3.16
C THR A 92 16.08 3.22 -3.90
N GLU A 93 15.94 3.19 -5.22
CA GLU A 93 15.92 4.37 -6.07
C GLU A 93 15.08 4.12 -7.33
N PHE A 94 14.55 5.19 -7.90
CA PHE A 94 13.90 5.23 -9.20
C PHE A 94 14.27 6.55 -9.88
N ASN A 95 15.05 6.47 -10.97
CA ASN A 95 15.59 7.65 -11.65
C ASN A 95 16.31 8.60 -10.66
N THR A 96 15.79 9.80 -10.45
CA THR A 96 16.33 10.82 -9.54
C THR A 96 15.71 10.78 -8.14
N PHE A 97 14.82 9.82 -7.88
CA PHE A 97 14.14 9.65 -6.61
C PHE A 97 14.81 8.58 -5.75
N ALA A 98 15.09 8.91 -4.50
CA ALA A 98 15.34 7.92 -3.45
C ALA A 98 14.00 7.33 -2.99
N VAL A 99 13.95 6.00 -2.85
CA VAL A 99 12.75 5.25 -2.43
C VAL A 99 12.91 4.84 -0.98
N GLU A 100 12.03 5.33 -0.12
CA GLU A 100 11.98 5.06 1.31
C GLU A 100 10.77 4.18 1.63
N ASP A 101 11.03 2.90 1.95
CA ASP A 101 10.02 1.95 2.40
C ASP A 101 10.25 1.51 3.85
N ARG A 102 9.16 1.36 4.61
CA ARG A 102 9.19 0.92 6.01
C ARG A 102 8.30 -0.31 6.20
N PRO A 103 8.84 -1.41 6.75
CA PRO A 103 8.06 -2.61 6.99
C PRO A 103 6.85 -2.38 7.91
N GLY A 104 5.66 -2.62 7.39
CA GLY A 104 4.37 -2.46 8.07
C GLY A 104 3.69 -1.12 7.90
N GLU A 105 4.31 -0.18 7.21
CA GLU A 105 3.59 0.97 6.68
C GLU A 105 2.84 0.57 5.40
N GLN A 106 1.70 1.21 5.17
CA GLN A 106 0.83 0.99 4.00
C GLN A 106 1.08 2.07 2.92
N CYS A 107 2.27 2.64 2.92
CA CYS A 107 2.73 3.59 1.93
C CYS A 107 4.23 3.43 1.69
N VAL A 108 4.69 3.96 0.56
CA VAL A 108 6.10 4.16 0.21
C VAL A 108 6.30 5.64 -0.09
N THR A 109 7.45 6.20 0.31
CA THR A 109 7.80 7.59 0.04
C THR A 109 8.93 7.67 -0.97
N LEU A 110 8.79 8.50 -2.00
CA LEU A 110 9.85 8.84 -2.93
C LEU A 110 10.27 10.29 -2.71
N ARG A 111 11.58 10.55 -2.66
CA ARG A 111 12.14 11.89 -2.49
C ARG A 111 13.13 12.21 -3.59
N GLY A 112 12.91 13.34 -4.25
CA GLY A 112 13.75 13.80 -5.34
C GLY A 112 13.95 15.31 -5.29
N ARG A 113 14.82 15.80 -6.17
CA ARG A 113 15.03 17.22 -6.41
C ARG A 113 14.91 17.52 -7.89
N PHE A 114 14.39 18.69 -8.21
CA PHE A 114 14.32 19.22 -9.57
C PHE A 114 15.01 20.58 -9.63
N GLY A 115 16.09 20.67 -10.40
CA GLY A 115 16.99 21.82 -10.36
C GLY A 115 17.63 22.02 -8.97
N GLU A 116 17.97 23.27 -8.65
CA GLU A 116 18.71 23.60 -7.42
C GLU A 116 17.81 23.77 -6.20
N ASN A 117 16.57 24.25 -6.38
CA ASN A 117 15.73 24.77 -5.29
C ASN A 117 14.38 24.04 -5.14
N GLU A 118 14.04 23.07 -5.99
CA GLU A 118 12.76 22.36 -5.88
C GLU A 118 12.96 20.97 -5.27
N THR A 119 12.26 20.71 -4.17
CA THR A 119 12.16 19.38 -3.55
C THR A 119 10.81 18.77 -3.90
N ILE A 120 10.83 17.51 -4.31
CA ILE A 120 9.65 16.72 -4.64
C ILE A 120 9.55 15.57 -3.63
N LYS A 121 8.39 15.44 -3.01
CA LYS A 121 8.04 14.30 -2.15
C LYS A 121 6.79 13.64 -2.74
N ILE A 122 6.84 12.33 -2.94
CA ILE A 122 5.72 11.54 -3.43
C ILE A 122 5.43 10.50 -2.36
N GLU A 123 4.20 10.47 -1.83
CA GLU A 123 3.72 9.36 -1.00
C GLU A 123 2.74 8.55 -1.83
N ALA A 124 3.06 7.27 -2.04
CA ALA A 124 2.20 6.33 -2.73
C ALA A 124 1.64 5.32 -1.73
N THR A 125 0.34 5.08 -1.78
CA THR A 125 -0.30 4.05 -0.94
C THR A 125 0.01 2.65 -1.46
N MET A 126 -0.31 1.63 -0.66
CA MET A 126 -0.60 0.31 -1.23
C MET A 126 -1.82 0.38 -2.18
N PHE A 127 -2.17 -0.71 -2.85
CA PHE A 127 -3.40 -0.77 -3.64
C PHE A 127 -4.63 -0.45 -2.79
N ASP A 128 -5.38 0.58 -3.17
CA ASP A 128 -6.50 1.13 -2.40
C ASP A 128 -7.82 1.17 -3.19
N GLY A 129 -7.81 0.64 -4.41
CA GLY A 129 -8.99 0.47 -5.25
C GLY A 129 -8.67 -0.33 -6.51
N GLY A 130 -9.70 -0.52 -7.33
CA GLY A 130 -9.54 -1.09 -8.66
C GLY A 130 -10.82 -1.05 -9.47
N VAL A 131 -10.69 -1.17 -10.77
CA VAL A 131 -11.81 -1.21 -11.73
C VAL A 131 -11.68 -2.44 -12.61
N MET A 132 -12.83 -3.03 -12.96
CA MET A 132 -12.87 -4.13 -13.92
C MET A 132 -12.85 -3.54 -15.33
N VAL A 133 -11.89 -3.97 -16.14
CA VAL A 133 -11.70 -3.53 -17.52
C VAL A 133 -11.87 -4.73 -18.44
N PRO A 134 -12.63 -4.62 -19.53
CA PRO A 134 -12.74 -5.70 -20.51
C PRO A 134 -11.35 -6.03 -21.08
N LYS A 135 -10.99 -7.31 -21.14
CA LYS A 135 -9.76 -7.73 -21.82
C LYS A 135 -9.77 -7.28 -23.28
N ALA A 136 -8.70 -6.61 -23.69
CA ALA A 136 -8.45 -6.32 -25.09
C ALA A 136 -7.93 -7.60 -25.78
N GLY A 137 -8.86 -8.43 -26.28
CA GLY A 137 -8.54 -9.65 -27.03
C GLY A 137 -9.78 -10.25 -27.69
N ASP A 138 -9.69 -10.43 -29.01
CA ASP A 138 -10.67 -11.07 -29.89
C ASP A 138 -10.65 -12.59 -29.67
N ASP A 139 -11.50 -13.11 -28.79
CA ASP A 139 -11.95 -14.50 -28.86
C ASP A 139 -13.26 -14.70 -28.07
N THR A 140 -14.20 -15.34 -28.75
CA THR A 140 -15.57 -15.65 -28.33
C THR A 140 -15.64 -16.44 -26.99
N ASP A 141 -16.59 -16.01 -26.15
CA ASP A 141 -17.26 -16.81 -25.09
C ASP A 141 -16.64 -16.91 -23.68
N SER A 142 -15.79 -15.97 -23.27
CA SER A 142 -15.60 -15.71 -21.82
C SER A 142 -15.39 -14.22 -21.53
N THR A 143 -16.33 -13.60 -20.81
CA THR A 143 -16.22 -12.26 -20.24
C THR A 143 -15.17 -12.27 -19.13
N THR A 144 -13.90 -12.44 -19.50
CA THR A 144 -12.78 -12.33 -18.57
C THR A 144 -12.41 -10.85 -18.47
N GLU A 145 -12.93 -10.21 -17.44
CA GLU A 145 -12.58 -8.84 -17.04
C GLU A 145 -11.24 -8.86 -16.30
N ASP A 146 -10.32 -7.97 -16.68
CA ASP A 146 -9.08 -7.73 -15.96
C ASP A 146 -9.28 -6.66 -14.89
N MET A 147 -8.69 -6.88 -13.70
CA MET A 147 -8.74 -5.92 -12.62
C MET A 147 -7.57 -4.93 -12.75
N CYS A 148 -7.87 -3.68 -13.06
CA CYS A 148 -6.90 -2.59 -13.01
C CYS A 148 -6.87 -2.02 -11.61
N LEU A 149 -5.74 -2.21 -10.92
CA LEU A 149 -5.53 -1.71 -9.56
C LEU A 149 -5.26 -0.21 -9.56
N HIS A 150 -5.64 0.44 -8.47
CA HIS A 150 -5.44 1.86 -8.23
C HIS A 150 -4.47 2.08 -7.08
N ILE A 151 -3.64 3.11 -7.21
CA ILE A 151 -2.77 3.63 -6.16
C ILE A 151 -3.02 5.13 -6.02
N SER A 152 -3.31 5.60 -4.82
CA SER A 152 -3.36 7.04 -4.52
C SER A 152 -1.95 7.61 -4.34
N LEU A 153 -1.69 8.75 -4.99
CA LEU A 153 -0.45 9.50 -4.85
C LEU A 153 -0.71 10.87 -4.23
N LEU A 154 0.13 11.24 -3.28
CA LEU A 154 0.28 12.59 -2.78
C LEU A 154 1.62 13.15 -3.24
N VAL A 155 1.58 14.15 -4.11
CA VAL A 155 2.79 14.79 -4.65
C VAL A 155 2.91 16.19 -4.09
N ASP A 156 3.93 16.42 -3.27
CA ASP A 156 4.24 17.71 -2.68
C ASP A 156 5.50 18.29 -3.34
N ILE A 157 5.38 19.52 -3.84
CA ILE A 157 6.48 20.25 -4.47
C ILE A 157 6.73 21.55 -3.68
N SER A 158 7.97 21.72 -3.23
CA SER A 158 8.39 22.83 -2.37
C SER A 158 9.63 23.52 -2.92
N LYS A 159 9.65 24.86 -2.86
CA LYS A 159 10.74 25.73 -3.36
C LYS A 159 11.62 26.34 -2.26
N GLY A 160 11.77 25.63 -1.15
CA GLY A 160 12.34 26.19 0.09
C GLY A 160 11.25 26.63 1.06
N GLU A 161 10.89 27.91 1.08
CA GLU A 161 10.02 28.50 2.11
C GLU A 161 8.75 29.17 1.59
N GLY A 162 7.68 29.09 2.40
CA GLY A 162 6.42 29.81 2.21
C GLY A 162 5.23 28.91 1.90
N CYS A 163 5.29 28.14 0.80
CA CYS A 163 4.19 27.31 0.33
C CYS A 163 4.65 25.97 -0.25
N VAL A 164 3.78 24.96 -0.16
CA VAL A 164 3.88 23.68 -0.86
C VAL A 164 2.75 23.63 -1.88
N LEU A 165 3.09 23.33 -3.13
CA LEU A 165 2.12 22.99 -4.16
C LEU A 165 1.91 21.48 -4.12
N GLY A 166 0.68 21.07 -3.81
CA GLY A 166 0.33 19.67 -3.64
C GLY A 166 -0.62 19.18 -4.72
N PHE A 167 -0.48 17.91 -5.08
CA PHE A 167 -1.33 17.21 -6.03
C PHE A 167 -1.82 15.90 -5.40
N ILE A 168 -3.09 15.61 -5.62
CA ILE A 168 -3.64 14.26 -5.41
C ILE A 168 -3.78 13.64 -6.78
N CYS A 169 -3.10 12.51 -7.00
CA CYS A 169 -3.14 11.79 -8.27
C CYS A 169 -3.60 10.34 -8.07
N SER A 170 -4.19 9.79 -9.13
CA SER A 170 -4.51 8.38 -9.29
C SER A 170 -3.47 7.74 -10.19
N SER A 171 -2.84 6.67 -9.74
CA SER A 171 -1.87 5.90 -10.52
C SER A 171 -2.47 4.56 -10.92
N TRP A 172 -2.77 4.43 -12.21
CA TRP A 172 -3.22 3.20 -12.86
C TRP A 172 -2.00 2.44 -13.42
N PRO A 173 -2.12 1.19 -13.90
CA PRO A 173 -0.95 0.41 -14.30
C PRO A 173 -0.04 1.07 -15.36
N ASP A 174 -0.61 1.93 -16.20
CA ASP A 174 0.04 2.52 -17.37
C ASP A 174 -0.01 4.05 -17.41
N HIS A 175 -0.69 4.72 -16.46
CA HIS A 175 -0.80 6.18 -16.48
C HIS A 175 -1.15 6.81 -15.14
N ILE A 176 -0.84 8.10 -15.01
CA ILE A 176 -1.17 8.92 -13.84
C ILE A 176 -2.21 10.00 -14.21
N GLU A 177 -3.26 10.12 -13.40
CA GLU A 177 -4.29 11.17 -13.52
C GLU A 177 -4.24 12.13 -12.33
N ILE A 178 -4.30 13.45 -12.59
CA ILE A 178 -4.44 14.45 -11.54
C ILE A 178 -5.91 14.54 -11.13
N GLN A 179 -6.20 14.34 -9.85
CA GLN A 179 -7.55 14.51 -9.28
C GLN A 179 -7.75 15.91 -8.72
N LYS A 180 -6.78 16.40 -7.93
CA LYS A 180 -6.86 17.70 -7.25
C LYS A 180 -5.51 18.39 -7.16
N VAL A 181 -5.56 19.70 -7.06
CA VAL A 181 -4.41 20.58 -6.84
C VAL A 181 -4.72 21.46 -5.64
N TYR A 182 -3.78 21.61 -4.72
CA TYR A 182 -3.95 22.41 -3.51
C TYR A 182 -2.66 23.15 -3.16
N ILE A 183 -2.80 24.19 -2.34
CA ILE A 183 -1.64 24.94 -1.81
C ILE A 183 -1.71 24.91 -0.29
N VAL A 184 -0.60 24.53 0.33
CA VAL A 184 -0.42 24.55 1.79
C VAL A 184 0.60 25.62 2.15
N ARG A 185 0.26 26.50 3.08
CA ARG A 185 1.20 27.49 3.63
C ARG A 185 1.94 26.86 4.81
N ARG A 186 3.24 27.09 4.92
CA ARG A 186 4.06 26.58 6.04
C ARG A 186 4.08 27.54 7.24
N ASP A 187 3.18 28.51 7.32
CA ASP A 187 3.27 29.62 8.27
C ASP A 187 2.81 29.32 9.70
N GLY A 188 2.71 28.05 10.10
CA GLY A 188 2.35 27.63 11.47
C GLY A 188 0.92 28.02 11.89
N SER A 189 0.16 28.68 11.02
CA SER A 189 -1.25 28.94 11.21
C SER A 189 -2.02 27.64 10.96
N PHE A 190 -2.98 27.31 11.82
CA PHE A 190 -3.91 26.18 11.63
C PHE A 190 -4.95 26.49 10.53
N THR A 191 -4.56 27.20 9.47
CA THR A 191 -5.43 27.42 8.33
C THR A 191 -5.51 26.12 7.55
N GLN A 192 -6.74 25.61 7.41
CA GLN A 192 -7.01 24.43 6.60
C GLN A 192 -6.43 24.67 5.20
N PRO A 193 -5.74 23.68 4.60
CA PRO A 193 -5.23 23.78 3.25
C PRO A 193 -6.30 24.35 2.32
N CYS A 194 -5.95 25.34 1.49
CA CYS A 194 -6.82 25.78 0.43
C CYS A 194 -6.91 24.63 -0.59
N MET A 195 -7.87 23.74 -0.36
CA MET A 195 -8.23 22.67 -1.27
C MET A 195 -8.75 23.33 -2.55
N GLY A 196 -7.94 23.29 -3.61
CA GLY A 196 -8.34 23.85 -4.89
C GLY A 196 -9.53 23.11 -5.50
N PRO A 197 -10.06 23.62 -6.62
CA PRO A 197 -11.14 22.94 -7.36
C PRO A 197 -10.68 21.55 -7.83
N ASN A 198 -11.64 20.72 -8.25
CA ASN A 198 -11.26 19.46 -8.90
C ASN A 198 -10.51 19.78 -10.20
N PHE A 199 -9.52 18.96 -10.53
CA PHE A 199 -8.70 19.18 -11.72
C PHE A 199 -9.55 19.24 -13.00
N ARG A 200 -10.62 18.44 -13.05
CA ARG A 200 -11.57 18.39 -14.18
C ARG A 200 -12.31 19.70 -14.42
N ASP A 201 -12.46 20.53 -13.38
CA ASP A 201 -13.17 21.82 -13.43
C ASP A 201 -12.26 22.97 -13.90
N LEU A 202 -10.95 22.74 -14.03
CA LEU A 202 -9.98 23.73 -14.52
C LEU A 202 -10.08 23.94 -16.04
N ASP A 203 -9.62 25.08 -16.53
CA ASP A 203 -9.48 25.32 -17.97
C ASP A 203 -8.52 24.32 -18.65
N LYS A 204 -8.78 23.95 -19.90
CA LYS A 204 -8.01 22.93 -20.64
C LYS A 204 -6.53 23.29 -20.83
N LYS A 205 -6.22 24.58 -21.02
CA LYS A 205 -4.82 25.01 -21.13
C LYS A 205 -4.10 24.84 -19.80
N LEU A 206 -4.78 25.16 -18.69
CA LEU A 206 -4.25 24.99 -17.34
C LEU A 206 -4.08 23.50 -16.99
N GLN A 207 -5.06 22.65 -17.31
CA GLN A 207 -4.94 21.19 -17.15
C GLN A 207 -3.69 20.65 -17.86
N SER A 208 -3.50 21.03 -19.12
CA SER A 208 -2.35 20.60 -19.93
C SER A 208 -1.03 21.08 -19.32
N ALA A 209 -0.95 22.35 -18.91
CA ALA A 209 0.26 22.91 -18.31
C ALA A 209 0.63 22.23 -16.98
N LEU A 210 -0.35 21.88 -16.14
CA LEU A 210 -0.11 21.17 -14.88
C LEU A 210 0.33 19.71 -15.09
N LEU A 211 -0.21 19.04 -16.11
CA LEU A 211 0.24 17.70 -16.48
C LEU A 211 1.70 17.71 -16.94
N GLU A 212 2.06 18.62 -17.86
CA GLU A 212 3.44 18.77 -18.33
C GLU A 212 4.39 19.19 -17.18
N PHE A 213 3.91 20.01 -16.25
CA PHE A 213 4.65 20.40 -15.05
C PHE A 213 5.02 19.20 -14.16
N LEU A 214 4.10 18.26 -13.96
CA LEU A 214 4.35 17.02 -13.20
C LEU A 214 5.25 16.05 -13.98
N LYS A 215 4.99 15.87 -15.27
CA LYS A 215 5.81 14.99 -16.14
C LYS A 215 7.27 15.41 -16.17
N ALA A 216 7.54 16.71 -16.30
CA ALA A 216 8.90 17.26 -16.27
C ALA A 216 9.65 16.97 -14.95
N ARG A 217 8.91 16.69 -13.86
CA ARG A 217 9.45 16.36 -12.53
C ARG A 217 9.52 14.85 -12.26
N GLY A 218 9.26 14.03 -13.28
CA GLY A 218 9.29 12.57 -13.16
C GLY A 218 8.03 11.96 -12.54
N VAL A 219 6.93 12.73 -12.44
CA VAL A 219 5.60 12.20 -12.10
C VAL A 219 4.89 11.91 -13.42
N ASN A 220 5.16 10.74 -13.98
CA ASN A 220 4.76 10.32 -15.33
C ASN A 220 4.35 8.83 -15.36
N ASP A 221 4.09 8.32 -16.56
CA ASP A 221 3.62 6.96 -16.77
C ASP A 221 4.68 5.90 -16.36
N ASP A 222 5.98 6.19 -16.54
CA ASP A 222 7.07 5.32 -16.07
C ASP A 222 7.08 5.17 -14.54
N LEU A 223 6.83 6.28 -13.81
CA LEU A 223 6.65 6.23 -12.35
C LEU A 223 5.47 5.34 -11.98
N SER A 224 4.39 5.39 -12.76
CA SER A 224 3.20 4.57 -12.56
C SER A 224 3.53 3.09 -12.65
N VAL A 225 4.19 2.68 -13.74
CA VAL A 225 4.65 1.30 -13.95
C VAL A 225 5.55 0.84 -12.81
N PHE A 226 6.53 1.67 -12.42
CA PHE A 226 7.44 1.38 -11.32
C PHE A 226 6.68 1.18 -10.00
N LEU A 227 5.76 2.08 -9.65
CA LEU A 227 5.00 2.00 -8.40
C LEU A 227 4.13 0.74 -8.35
N HIS A 228 3.50 0.36 -9.45
CA HIS A 228 2.71 -0.87 -9.55
C HIS A 228 3.56 -2.11 -9.28
N GLU A 229 4.74 -2.22 -9.91
CA GLU A 229 5.67 -3.32 -9.65
C GLU A 229 6.17 -3.32 -8.19
N PHE A 230 6.56 -2.14 -7.70
CA PHE A 230 7.08 -1.98 -6.34
C PHE A 230 6.05 -2.40 -5.29
N ILE A 231 4.81 -1.92 -5.42
CA ILE A 231 3.72 -2.20 -4.48
C ILE A 231 3.30 -3.67 -4.57
N MET A 232 3.32 -4.28 -5.76
CA MET A 232 3.10 -5.72 -5.92
C MET A 232 4.13 -6.56 -5.14
N ASN A 233 5.39 -6.15 -5.11
CA ASN A 233 6.41 -6.83 -4.31
C ASN A 233 6.23 -6.55 -2.81
N LYS A 234 5.99 -5.29 -2.44
CA LYS A 234 5.74 -4.90 -1.04
C LYS A 234 4.53 -5.64 -0.45
N ASP A 235 3.44 -5.79 -1.19
CA ASP A 235 2.22 -6.47 -0.73
C ASP A 235 2.51 -7.93 -0.35
N ARG A 236 3.33 -8.61 -1.17
CA ARG A 236 3.79 -9.97 -0.88
C ARG A 236 4.67 -10.05 0.36
N ILE A 237 5.66 -9.17 0.48
CA ILE A 237 6.53 -9.09 1.66
C ILE A 237 5.68 -8.87 2.92
N GLU A 238 4.72 -7.95 2.86
CA GLU A 238 3.85 -7.62 3.98
C GLU A 238 2.88 -8.75 4.33
N LEU A 239 2.33 -9.46 3.34
CA LEU A 239 1.49 -10.63 3.56
C LEU A 239 2.27 -11.75 4.27
N ILE A 240 3.46 -12.10 3.78
CA ILE A 240 4.29 -13.14 4.40
C ILE A 240 4.68 -12.74 5.82
N ARG A 241 5.06 -11.47 6.03
CA ARG A 241 5.38 -10.93 7.35
C ARG A 241 4.16 -10.98 8.28
N TRP A 242 2.97 -10.67 7.78
CA TRP A 242 1.72 -10.73 8.54
C TRP A 242 1.36 -12.16 8.91
N LEU A 243 1.40 -13.10 7.96
CA LEU A 243 1.17 -14.53 8.21
C LEU A 243 2.15 -15.06 9.26
N GLY A 244 3.42 -14.66 9.20
CA GLY A 244 4.43 -14.98 10.21
C GLY A 244 4.07 -14.45 11.60
N LYS A 245 3.59 -13.21 11.71
CA LYS A 245 3.11 -12.64 12.98
C LYS A 245 1.89 -13.36 13.53
N VAL A 246 0.92 -13.70 12.68
CA VAL A 246 -0.27 -14.49 13.09
C VAL A 246 0.16 -15.86 13.57
N MET A 247 1.08 -16.51 12.86
CA MET A 247 1.65 -17.79 13.29
C MET A 247 2.31 -17.67 14.65
N SER A 248 3.21 -16.70 14.86
CA SER A 248 3.84 -16.47 16.18
C SER A 248 2.86 -16.14 17.30
N PHE A 249 1.71 -15.52 16.97
CA PHE A 249 0.66 -15.26 17.94
C PHE A 249 -0.06 -16.55 18.37
N VAL A 250 -0.39 -17.42 17.42
CA VAL A 250 -1.06 -18.72 17.68
C VAL A 250 -0.12 -19.72 18.36
N GLU A 251 1.20 -19.58 18.20
CA GLU A 251 2.18 -20.45 18.86
C GLU A 251 2.39 -20.16 20.34
N LYS A 252 2.00 -18.98 20.82
CA LYS A 252 2.12 -18.52 22.22
C LYS A 252 0.88 -18.87 23.02
#